data_AF-A0A0G4P6M7-F1
#
_entry.id   AF-A0A0G4P6M7-F1
#
_cell.length_a   1.000
_cell.length_b   1.000
_cell.length_c   1.000
_cell.angle_alpha   90.00
_cell.angle_beta   90.00
_cell.angle_gamma   90.00
#
_symmetry.space_group_name_H-M   'P 1'
#
loop_
_entity.id
_entity.type
_entity.pdbx_description
1 polymer ?
#
loop_
_entity_poly.entity_id
_entity_poly.type
_entity_poly.pdbx_seq_one_letter_code
_entity_poly.pdbx_strand_id
1 'polypeptide(L)'
;MTVPWKVARNARKLKTRTIAKLKQATPVREPLQRSTTHCTGKRLDERIGSKAANVESILIQIVGEVSHQECTNCLQNDGPWAKCVR
;
A
#
# COMPACT_ATOMS: atom_id res chain seq x y z
N MET A 1 -10.06 -17.58 -8.98
CA MET A 1 -9.88 -17.12 -7.58
C MET A 1 -10.35 -15.69 -7.48
N THR A 2 -11.39 -15.43 -6.68
CA THR A 2 -12.01 -14.10 -6.51
C THR A 2 -11.56 -13.53 -5.17
N VAL A 3 -10.77 -12.46 -5.20
CA VAL A 3 -10.32 -11.77 -3.99
C VAL A 3 -11.49 -11.02 -3.33
N PRO A 4 -11.67 -11.10 -1.99
CA PRO A 4 -12.91 -10.72 -1.29
C PRO A 4 -13.08 -9.21 -1.06
N TRP A 5 -12.47 -8.36 -1.87
CA TRP A 5 -12.50 -6.92 -1.70
C TRP A 5 -13.83 -6.34 -2.20
N LYS A 6 -14.87 -6.36 -1.35
CA LYS A 6 -16.20 -5.78 -1.65
C LYS A 6 -16.14 -4.28 -2.04
N VAL A 7 -15.06 -3.57 -1.72
CA VAL A 7 -14.92 -2.11 -1.90
C VAL A 7 -14.18 -1.70 -3.20
N ALA A 8 -13.59 -2.62 -3.96
CA ALA A 8 -12.92 -2.28 -5.23
C ALA A 8 -13.83 -2.35 -6.47
N ARG A 9 -15.17 -2.31 -6.29
CA ARG A 9 -16.12 -2.51 -7.39
C ARG A 9 -16.42 -1.26 -8.22
N ASN A 10 -15.90 -0.09 -7.87
CA ASN A 10 -15.99 1.09 -8.73
C ASN A 10 -14.69 1.27 -9.53
N ALA A 11 -14.68 0.61 -10.69
CA ALA A 11 -13.67 0.58 -11.73
C ALA A 11 -13.41 1.94 -12.41
N ARG A 12 -13.12 3.01 -11.66
CA ARG A 12 -12.49 4.19 -12.28
C ARG A 12 -10.98 4.00 -12.27
N LYS A 13 -10.55 3.05 -13.13
CA LYS A 13 -9.19 2.81 -13.61
C LYS A 13 -8.09 3.29 -12.65
N LEU A 14 -7.36 2.36 -12.04
CA LEU A 14 -5.98 2.63 -11.61
C LEU A 14 -5.20 3.06 -12.87
N LYS A 15 -5.12 4.38 -13.12
CA LYS A 15 -4.84 4.98 -14.44
C LYS A 15 -3.49 5.70 -14.49
N THR A 16 -2.54 5.36 -13.63
CA THR A 16 -1.19 5.94 -13.71
C THR A 16 -0.26 4.97 -14.43
N ARG A 17 0.56 5.49 -15.36
CA ARG A 17 1.62 4.71 -16.04
C ARG A 17 2.53 3.98 -15.05
N THR A 18 2.67 4.54 -13.84
CA THR A 18 3.43 3.99 -12.73
C THR A 18 2.93 2.61 -12.32
N ILE A 19 1.63 2.40 -12.09
CA ILE A 19 1.10 1.09 -11.66
C ILE A 19 1.34 0.01 -12.70
N ALA A 20 1.16 0.33 -13.98
CA ALA A 20 1.43 -0.62 -15.06
C ALA A 20 2.90 -1.09 -15.04
N LYS A 21 3.84 -0.17 -14.75
CA LYS A 21 5.25 -0.50 -14.56
C LYS A 21 5.48 -1.33 -13.29
N LEU A 22 4.88 -0.96 -12.16
CA LEU A 22 5.02 -1.68 -10.89
C LEU A 22 4.49 -3.12 -10.98
N LYS A 23 3.44 -3.37 -11.77
CA LYS A 23 2.93 -4.74 -12.01
C LYS A 23 3.87 -5.62 -12.83
N GLN A 24 4.82 -5.01 -13.56
CA GLN A 24 5.85 -5.72 -14.32
C GLN A 24 7.15 -5.84 -13.53
N ALA A 25 7.31 -5.10 -12.43
CA ALA A 25 8.49 -5.15 -11.59
C ALA A 25 8.49 -6.40 -10.72
N THR A 26 9.68 -6.92 -10.43
CA THR A 26 9.86 -8.07 -9.55
C THR A 26 9.47 -7.69 -8.12
N PRO A 27 8.57 -8.42 -7.46
CA PRO A 27 8.32 -8.26 -6.03
C PRO A 27 9.60 -8.52 -5.24
N VAL A 28 10.02 -7.57 -4.41
CA VAL A 28 11.24 -7.72 -3.58
C VAL A 28 10.93 -7.96 -2.11
N ARG A 29 9.70 -7.67 -1.66
CA ARG A 29 9.30 -7.84 -0.25
C ARG A 29 7.79 -7.85 -0.02
N GLU A 30 7.42 -8.30 1.18
CA GLU A 30 6.09 -8.14 1.76
C GLU A 30 5.84 -6.66 2.19
N PRO A 31 4.59 -6.16 2.12
CA PRO A 31 4.23 -4.85 2.66
C PRO A 31 4.49 -4.75 4.17
N LEU A 32 5.07 -3.63 4.60
CA LEU A 32 5.39 -3.42 6.02
C LEU A 32 4.20 -2.83 6.76
N GLN A 33 3.54 -3.68 7.54
CA GLN A 33 2.50 -3.27 8.46
C GLN A 33 3.09 -2.57 9.70
N ARG A 34 2.40 -1.53 10.18
CA ARG A 34 2.80 -0.81 11.40
C ARG A 34 2.62 -1.70 12.63
N SER A 35 3.64 -1.83 13.48
CA SER A 35 3.57 -2.58 14.74
C SER A 35 2.93 -1.74 15.85
N THR A 36 1.61 -1.54 15.80
CA THR A 36 0.87 -0.98 16.94
C THR A 36 -0.20 -1.99 17.38
N THR A 37 -0.60 -1.92 18.66
CA THR A 37 -1.68 -2.74 19.25
C THR A 37 -3.00 -2.67 18.49
N HIS A 38 -3.15 -1.68 17.61
CA HIS A 38 -4.34 -1.42 16.82
C HIS A 38 -4.21 -1.82 15.34
N CYS A 39 -3.10 -2.41 14.92
CA CYS A 39 -2.87 -2.83 13.54
C CYS A 39 -2.98 -4.35 13.41
N THR A 40 -4.19 -4.86 13.20
CA THR A 40 -4.45 -6.24 12.78
C THR A 40 -4.47 -6.34 11.26
N GLY A 41 -4.29 -7.55 10.68
CA GLY A 41 -4.40 -7.75 9.23
C GLY A 41 -5.72 -7.19 8.67
N LYS A 42 -6.85 -7.45 9.34
CA LYS A 42 -8.16 -6.89 8.97
C LYS A 42 -8.18 -5.35 8.94
N ARG A 43 -7.53 -4.68 9.90
CA ARG A 43 -7.47 -3.21 9.93
C ARG A 43 -6.52 -2.64 8.89
N LEU A 44 -5.46 -3.37 8.56
CA LEU A 44 -4.59 -3.03 7.44
C LEU A 44 -5.38 -3.08 6.13
N ASP A 45 -6.10 -4.17 5.91
CA ASP A 45 -7.00 -4.38 4.76
C ASP A 45 -8.04 -3.25 4.62
N GLU A 46 -8.69 -2.87 5.73
CA GLU A 46 -9.63 -1.73 5.78
C GLU A 46 -8.95 -0.40 5.43
N ARG A 47 -7.77 -0.12 6.00
CA ARG A 47 -7.00 1.11 5.72
C ARG A 47 -6.55 1.17 4.26
N ILE A 48 -6.06 0.07 3.70
CA ILE A 48 -5.70 -0.06 2.29
C ILE A 48 -6.91 0.23 1.41
N GLY A 49 -8.05 -0.39 1.71
CA GLY A 49 -9.28 -0.24 0.94
C GLY A 49 -9.95 1.14 1.05
N SER A 50 -9.60 1.94 2.06
CA SER A 50 -10.26 3.23 2.34
C SER A 50 -9.98 4.33 1.31
N LYS A 51 -8.85 4.27 0.59
CA LYS A 51 -8.43 5.29 -0.39
C LYS A 51 -7.76 4.61 -1.59
N ALA A 52 -8.06 5.06 -2.81
CA ALA A 52 -7.43 4.54 -4.02
C ALA A 52 -5.90 4.65 -3.98
N ALA A 53 -5.36 5.76 -3.48
CA ALA A 53 -3.92 5.95 -3.31
C ALA A 53 -3.27 4.89 -2.41
N ASN A 54 -3.98 4.39 -1.40
CA ASN A 54 -3.46 3.35 -0.52
C ASN A 54 -3.37 1.99 -1.24
N VAL A 55 -4.35 1.68 -2.10
CA VAL A 55 -4.31 0.47 -2.95
C VAL A 55 -3.11 0.52 -3.90
N GLU A 56 -2.82 1.68 -4.48
CA GLU A 56 -1.64 1.86 -5.36
C GLU A 56 -0.34 1.71 -4.59
N SER A 57 -0.30 2.27 -3.38
CA SER A 57 0.89 2.26 -2.55
C SER A 57 1.31 0.87 -2.08
N ILE A 58 0.42 -0.14 -2.13
CA ILE A 58 0.80 -1.54 -1.87
C ILE A 58 1.87 -1.99 -2.86
N LEU A 59 1.66 -1.72 -4.16
CA LEU A 59 2.60 -2.14 -5.20
C LEU A 59 3.95 -1.44 -5.02
N ILE A 60 3.94 -0.17 -4.64
CA ILE A 60 5.16 0.60 -4.34
C ILE A 60 5.86 0.00 -3.12
N GLN A 61 5.13 -0.40 -2.08
CA GLN A 61 5.71 -1.10 -0.93
C GLN A 61 6.34 -2.44 -1.31
N ILE A 62 5.77 -3.18 -2.26
CA ILE A 62 6.26 -4.51 -2.64
C ILE A 62 7.53 -4.44 -3.48
N VAL A 63 7.64 -3.45 -4.37
CA VAL A 63 8.73 -3.35 -5.35
C VAL A 63 9.78 -2.29 -5.00
N GLY A 64 9.45 -1.35 -4.11
CA GLY A 64 10.32 -0.25 -3.71
C GLY A 64 11.25 -0.61 -2.55
N GLU A 65 12.37 0.10 -2.48
CA GLU A 65 13.35 -0.05 -1.41
C GLU A 65 12.91 0.72 -0.17
N VAL A 66 13.17 0.17 1.02
CA VAL A 66 12.89 0.88 2.27
C VAL A 66 13.75 2.13 2.34
N SER A 67 13.11 3.29 2.51
CA SER A 67 13.81 4.56 2.69
C SER A 67 14.24 4.72 4.15
N HIS A 68 15.50 5.10 4.36
CA HIS A 68 15.99 5.51 5.69
C HIS A 68 15.41 6.86 6.12
N GLN A 69 15.06 7.73 5.16
CA GLN A 69 14.43 9.01 5.42
C GLN A 69 12.91 8.87 5.28
N GLU A 70 12.19 9.08 6.38
CA GLU A 70 10.74 9.08 6.40
C GLU A 70 10.19 10.43 5.93
N CYS A 71 9.11 10.40 5.14
CA CYS A 71 8.37 11.61 4.79
C CYS A 71 7.49 12.06 5.96
N THR A 72 6.98 13.30 5.91
CA THR A 72 6.12 13.87 6.95
C THR A 72 4.92 12.98 7.29
N ASN A 73 4.31 12.32 6.29
CA ASN A 73 3.16 11.42 6.52
C ASN A 73 3.57 10.15 7.28
N CYS A 74 4.70 9.53 6.92
CA CYS A 74 5.24 8.35 7.62
C CYS A 74 5.51 8.68 9.10
N LEU A 75 6.13 9.84 9.36
CA LEU A 75 6.43 10.35 10.71
C LEU A 75 5.16 10.65 11.53
N GLN A 76 4.13 11.19 10.88
CA GLN A 76 2.83 11.49 11.51
C GLN A 76 1.91 10.27 11.67
N ASN A 77 2.37 9.07 11.29
CA ASN A 77 1.55 7.86 11.25
C ASN A 77 0.34 7.93 10.31
N ASP A 78 0.40 8.79 9.29
CA ASP A 78 -0.62 8.89 8.25
C ASP A 78 -0.43 7.81 7.19
N GLY A 79 -1.53 7.19 6.79
CA GLY A 79 -1.55 6.05 5.87
C GLY A 79 -1.29 4.67 6.51
N PRO A 80 -1.32 3.60 5.70
CA PRO A 80 -1.32 2.23 6.19
C PRO A 80 0.07 1.65 6.53
N TRP A 81 1.15 2.26 6.04
CA TRP A 81 2.48 1.64 6.07
C TRP A 81 3.33 2.05 7.26
N ALA A 82 4.23 1.15 7.68
CA ALA A 82 5.17 1.41 8.76
C ALA A 82 6.38 2.24 8.32
N LYS A 83 6.79 2.12 7.05
CA LYS A 83 8.02 2.69 6.51
C LYS A 83 7.79 3.28 5.13
N CYS A 84 8.53 4.34 4.85
CA CYS A 84 8.58 4.97 3.55
C CYS A 84 9.42 4.16 2.57
N VAL A 85 9.17 4.34 1.27
CA VAL A 85 9.84 3.65 0.17
C VAL A 85 10.28 4.62 -0.91
N ARG A 86 11.35 4.25 -1.62
CA ARG A 86 11.87 4.93 -2.80
C ARG A 86 11.87 4.01 -4.01
#